data_AF-A0A7W8D4Y5-F1
#
_entry.id   AF-A0A7W8D4Y5-F1
#
_cell.length_a   1.000
_cell.length_b   1.000
_cell.length_c   1.000
_cell.angle_alpha   90.00
_cell.angle_beta   90.00
_cell.angle_gamma   90.00
#
_symmetry.space_group_name_H-M   'P 1'
#
loop_
_entity.id
_entity.type
_entity.pdbx_description
1 polymer ?
#
loop_
_entity_poly.entity_id
_entity_poly.type
_entity_poly.pdbx_seq_one_letter_code
_entity_poly.pdbx_strand_id
1 'polypeptide(L)'
;MAFHWSEASDEAVAPVPAALTEALDAHRVAMRGTYARAPRCIALQGDVGAFNACTVYERRPSPCRELQPAWEHGAPSPQCDRARARHGLAPLRPDDWALPHQDASHIAHAAPAALPTAPENPAA
;
A
#
# COMPACT_ATOMS: atom_id res chain seq x y z
N MET A 1 -2.20 7.91 11.78
CA MET A 1 -3.46 8.35 11.11
C MET A 1 -4.59 7.76 11.95
N ALA A 2 -5.58 8.57 12.35
CA ALA A 2 -6.65 8.14 13.25
C ALA A 2 -8.00 8.24 12.54
N PHE A 3 -8.95 7.40 12.91
CA PHE A 3 -10.31 7.36 12.38
C PHE A 3 -11.31 6.97 13.47
N HIS A 4 -12.61 7.14 13.22
CA HIS A 4 -13.62 6.89 14.24
C HIS A 4 -13.76 5.38 14.51
N TRP A 5 -13.89 4.97 15.77
CA TRP A 5 -13.94 3.55 16.15
C TRP A 5 -15.06 2.76 15.46
N SER A 6 -16.16 3.41 15.06
CA SER A 6 -17.28 2.77 14.37
C SER A 6 -16.93 2.25 12.98
N GLU A 7 -15.85 2.71 12.34
CA GLU A 7 -15.41 2.14 11.05
C GLU A 7 -14.73 0.77 11.23
N ALA A 8 -14.40 0.40 12.47
CA ALA A 8 -13.87 -0.91 12.85
C ALA A 8 -14.87 -1.75 13.66
N SER A 9 -16.13 -1.29 13.82
CA SER A 9 -17.16 -2.07 14.51
C SER A 9 -17.79 -3.09 13.56
N ASP A 10 -18.23 -4.22 14.10
CA ASP A 10 -18.88 -5.28 13.30
C ASP A 10 -20.20 -4.84 12.64
N GLU A 11 -20.76 -3.69 13.06
CA GLU A 11 -21.96 -3.08 12.47
C GLU A 11 -21.68 -2.30 11.17
N ALA A 12 -20.41 -1.98 10.87
CA ALA A 12 -20.07 -1.30 9.63
C ALA A 12 -20.21 -2.23 8.41
N VAL A 13 -20.50 -1.66 7.24
CA VAL A 13 -20.70 -2.43 5.99
C VAL A 13 -19.43 -3.13 5.51
N ALA A 14 -18.26 -2.54 5.74
CA ALA A 14 -16.96 -3.09 5.38
C ALA A 14 -15.93 -2.76 6.48
N PRO A 15 -16.04 -3.39 7.66
CA PRO A 15 -15.30 -2.98 8.83
C PRO A 15 -13.82 -3.27 8.66
N VAL A 16 -12.99 -2.35 9.16
CA VAL A 16 -11.57 -2.65 9.38
C VAL A 16 -11.49 -3.76 10.44
N PRO A 17 -10.80 -4.90 10.18
CA PRO A 17 -10.64 -5.93 11.19
C PRO A 17 -9.99 -5.38 12.46
N ALA A 18 -10.60 -5.62 13.64
CA ALA A 18 -10.11 -5.11 14.92
C ALA A 18 -8.66 -5.53 15.24
N ALA A 19 -8.22 -6.70 14.77
CA ALA A 19 -6.83 -7.15 14.90
C ALA A 19 -5.80 -6.23 14.21
N LEU A 20 -6.26 -5.43 13.24
CA LEU A 20 -5.44 -4.46 12.49
C LEU A 20 -5.54 -3.04 13.05
N THR A 21 -6.26 -2.83 14.16
CA THR A 21 -6.40 -1.52 14.79
C THR A 21 -5.78 -1.49 16.19
N GLU A 22 -5.55 -0.28 16.69
CA GLU A 22 -5.15 0.01 18.07
C GLU A 22 -5.92 1.25 18.57
N ALA A 23 -6.35 1.22 19.83
CA ALA A 23 -7.08 2.34 20.43
C ALA A 23 -6.13 3.52 20.67
N LEU A 24 -6.58 4.72 20.33
CA LEU A 24 -5.88 5.96 20.67
C LEU A 24 -6.55 6.66 21.83
N ASP A 25 -7.88 6.74 21.79
CA ASP A 25 -8.73 7.32 22.84
C ASP A 25 -10.17 6.78 22.71
N ALA A 26 -11.10 7.35 23.47
CA ALA A 26 -12.49 6.92 23.55
C ALA A 26 -13.25 6.93 22.20
N HIS A 27 -12.84 7.78 21.25
CA HIS A 27 -13.57 7.96 19.99
C HIS A 27 -12.74 7.57 18.75
N ARG A 28 -11.45 7.31 18.92
CA ARG A 28 -10.53 7.12 17.80
C ARG A 28 -9.67 5.88 17.94
N VAL A 29 -9.51 5.22 16.82
CA VAL A 29 -8.54 4.14 16.62
C VAL A 29 -7.55 4.53 15.53
N ALA A 30 -6.39 3.88 15.50
CA ALA A 30 -5.44 3.95 14.40
C ALA A 30 -5.26 2.57 13.78
N MET A 31 -4.83 2.55 12.52
CA MET A 31 -4.28 1.32 11.94
C MET A 31 -3.02 0.95 12.71
N ARG A 32 -2.94 -0.30 13.18
CA ARG A 32 -1.83 -0.78 13.99
C ARG A 32 -0.50 -0.60 13.28
N GLY A 33 0.47 -0.01 13.97
CA GLY A 33 1.79 0.31 13.44
C GLY A 33 1.89 1.68 12.76
N THR A 34 0.78 2.41 12.63
CA THR A 34 0.79 3.79 12.11
C THR A 34 0.91 4.86 13.20
N TYR A 35 0.69 4.51 14.47
CA TYR A 35 0.93 5.39 15.61
C TYR A 35 2.36 5.19 16.15
N ALA A 36 3.35 5.42 15.29
CA ALA A 36 4.76 5.23 15.61
C ALA A 36 5.64 6.29 14.93
N ARG A 37 6.86 6.50 15.45
CA ARG A 37 7.85 7.40 14.84
C ARG A 37 8.20 7.00 13.40
N ALA A 38 8.22 5.69 13.14
CA ALA A 38 8.37 5.08 11.82
C ALA A 38 7.08 4.31 11.46
N PRO A 39 6.04 4.99 10.95
CA PRO A 39 4.75 4.39 10.72
C PRO A 39 4.83 3.36 9.58
N ARG A 40 4.38 2.15 9.87
CA ARG A 40 4.20 1.07 8.88
C ARG A 40 3.00 0.24 9.31
N CYS A 41 1.90 0.35 8.56
CA CYS A 41 0.69 -0.43 8.81
C CYS A 41 1.00 -1.92 8.67
N ILE A 42 0.56 -2.73 9.64
CA ILE A 42 0.78 -4.19 9.59
C ILE A 42 -0.01 -4.89 8.47
N ALA A 43 -1.00 -4.22 7.87
CA ALA A 43 -1.73 -4.72 6.71
C ALA A 43 -1.00 -4.44 5.37
N LEU A 44 0.11 -3.69 5.39
CA LEU A 44 0.91 -3.46 4.20
C LEU A 44 1.85 -4.65 3.97
N GLN A 45 1.63 -5.37 2.89
CA GLN A 45 2.51 -6.45 2.41
C GLN A 45 3.52 -5.90 1.41
N GLY A 46 4.74 -6.43 1.43
CA GLY A 46 5.81 -6.05 0.50
C GLY A 46 6.55 -4.78 0.90
N ASP A 47 7.39 -4.25 0.00
CA ASP A 47 8.36 -3.21 0.29
C ASP A 47 8.09 -1.91 -0.49
N VAL A 48 8.24 -0.78 0.19
CA VAL A 48 8.08 0.54 -0.42
C VAL A 48 9.22 0.79 -1.39
N GLY A 49 8.89 1.18 -2.63
CA GLY A 49 9.86 1.31 -3.73
C GLY A 49 9.99 0.06 -4.59
N ALA A 50 9.36 -1.06 -4.16
CA ALA A 50 9.17 -2.27 -4.95
C ALA A 50 7.68 -2.62 -4.96
N PHE A 51 7.35 -3.91 -5.01
CA PHE A 51 5.97 -4.37 -4.86
C PHE A 51 5.48 -4.16 -3.44
N ASN A 52 4.33 -3.49 -3.29
CA ASN A 52 3.60 -3.43 -2.03
C ASN A 52 2.09 -3.38 -2.29
N ALA A 53 1.30 -3.91 -1.35
CA ALA A 53 -0.16 -3.92 -1.43
C ALA A 53 -0.79 -3.93 -0.03
N CYS A 54 -1.99 -3.36 0.09
CA CYS A 54 -2.78 -3.47 1.31
C CYS A 54 -3.58 -4.78 1.29
N THR A 55 -3.41 -5.64 2.29
CA THR A 55 -4.13 -6.93 2.39
C THR A 55 -5.61 -6.77 2.72
N VAL A 56 -6.05 -5.57 3.10
CA VAL A 56 -7.45 -5.22 3.40
C VAL A 56 -7.94 -4.05 2.55
N TYR A 57 -7.50 -3.96 1.29
CA TYR A 57 -7.82 -2.85 0.39
C TYR A 57 -9.32 -2.52 0.37
N GLU A 58 -10.21 -3.51 0.23
CA GLU A 58 -11.66 -3.28 0.19
C GLU A 58 -12.29 -2.89 1.53
N ARG A 59 -11.58 -3.06 2.64
CA ARG A 59 -12.02 -2.72 4.00
C ARG A 59 -11.23 -1.56 4.60
N ARG A 60 -10.67 -0.68 3.76
CA ARG A 60 -9.91 0.49 4.22
C ARG A 60 -10.82 1.46 4.98
N PRO A 61 -10.33 2.07 6.08
CA PRO A 61 -11.01 3.17 6.73
C PRO A 61 -10.96 4.43 5.86
N SER A 62 -11.82 5.40 6.17
CA SER A 62 -12.02 6.63 5.39
C SER A 62 -10.70 7.36 5.10
N PRO A 63 -9.80 7.59 6.08
CA PRO A 63 -8.53 8.27 5.80
C PRO A 63 -7.62 7.54 4.79
N CYS A 64 -7.71 6.20 4.71
CA CYS A 64 -6.97 5.42 3.71
C CYS A 64 -7.64 5.40 2.33
N ARG A 65 -8.92 5.74 2.23
CA ARG A 65 -9.64 5.90 0.95
C ARG A 65 -9.50 7.30 0.37
N GLU A 66 -9.46 8.30 1.25
CA GLU A 66 -9.34 9.71 0.89
C GLU A 66 -7.97 10.06 0.30
N LEU A 67 -6.94 9.24 0.56
CA LEU A 67 -5.60 9.47 0.07
C LEU A 67 -5.56 9.38 -1.47
N GLN A 68 -5.37 10.53 -2.12
CA GLN A 68 -5.24 10.63 -3.57
C GLN A 68 -3.78 10.38 -4.00
N PRO A 69 -3.52 9.41 -4.89
CA PRO A 69 -2.23 9.24 -5.52
C PRO A 69 -1.76 10.49 -6.29
N ALA A 70 -0.45 10.71 -6.32
CA ALA A 70 0.12 11.74 -7.18
C ALA A 70 -0.18 11.44 -8.66
N TRP A 71 -0.47 12.48 -9.42
CA TRP A 71 -0.74 12.48 -10.85
C TRP A 71 -2.04 11.78 -11.29
N GLU A 72 -2.84 11.21 -10.37
CA GLU A 72 -4.15 10.64 -10.69
C GLU A 72 -5.06 11.65 -11.42
N HIS A 73 -5.05 12.88 -10.92
CA HIS A 73 -5.82 13.99 -11.49
C HIS A 73 -4.92 15.02 -12.17
N GLY A 74 -3.78 14.58 -12.74
CA GLY A 74 -2.86 15.44 -13.49
C GLY A 74 -2.03 16.41 -12.66
N ALA A 75 -1.97 16.24 -11.34
CA ALA A 75 -1.22 17.10 -10.42
C ALA A 75 -0.34 16.29 -9.45
N PRO A 76 0.83 16.80 -9.03
CA PRO A 76 1.65 16.16 -8.01
C PRO A 76 0.95 16.18 -6.64
N SER A 77 1.38 15.31 -5.73
CA SER A 77 0.88 15.27 -4.35
C SER A 77 2.02 15.51 -3.37
N PRO A 78 2.03 16.65 -2.62
CA PRO A 78 3.04 16.93 -1.61
C PRO A 78 3.13 15.85 -0.52
N GLN A 79 2.03 15.13 -0.26
CA GLN A 79 2.01 14.01 0.67
C GLN A 79 2.79 12.80 0.11
N CYS A 80 2.57 12.46 -1.17
CA CYS A 80 3.33 11.42 -1.85
C CYS A 80 4.82 11.78 -1.92
N ASP A 81 5.16 13.03 -2.22
CA ASP A 81 6.57 13.46 -2.32
C ASP A 81 7.30 13.34 -0.99
N ARG A 82 6.68 13.79 0.11
CA ARG A 82 7.25 13.60 1.47
C ARG A 82 7.40 12.13 1.83
N ALA A 83 6.42 11.29 1.49
CA ALA A 83 6.48 9.86 1.75
C ALA A 83 7.63 9.21 0.97
N ARG A 84 7.77 9.54 -0.33
CA ARG A 84 8.85 9.02 -1.18
C ARG A 84 10.23 9.49 -0.72
N ALA A 85 10.38 10.76 -0.37
CA ALA A 85 11.64 11.30 0.16
C ALA A 85 12.09 10.56 1.44
N ARG A 86 11.15 10.21 2.32
CA ARG A 86 11.44 9.41 3.53
C ARG A 86 12.01 8.03 3.22
N HIS A 87 11.64 7.46 2.07
CA HIS A 87 12.13 6.16 1.60
C HIS A 87 13.30 6.29 0.60
N GLY A 88 13.87 7.48 0.43
CA GLY A 88 14.98 7.71 -0.51
C GLY A 88 14.58 7.63 -1.99
N LEU A 89 13.29 7.78 -2.29
CA LEU A 89 12.75 7.71 -3.64
C LEU A 89 12.54 9.13 -4.21
N ALA A 90 12.86 9.31 -5.50
CA ALA A 90 12.60 10.56 -6.21
C ALA A 90 11.08 10.82 -6.35
N PRO A 91 10.60 12.09 -6.39
CA PRO A 91 9.20 12.40 -6.67
C PRO A 91 8.67 11.71 -7.94
N LEU A 92 7.36 11.44 -7.96
CA LEU A 92 6.73 10.88 -9.16
C LEU A 92 6.58 11.95 -10.24
N ARG A 93 6.61 11.52 -11.49
CA ARG A 93 6.34 12.29 -12.71
C ARG A 93 4.95 11.95 -13.26
N PRO A 94 4.38 12.79 -14.15
CA PRO A 94 3.12 12.47 -14.83
C PRO A 94 3.14 11.09 -15.50
N ASP A 95 4.27 10.74 -16.13
CA ASP A 95 4.47 9.47 -16.84
C ASP A 95 4.42 8.24 -15.92
N ASP A 96 4.67 8.40 -14.61
CA ASP A 96 4.62 7.29 -13.64
C ASP A 96 3.18 6.87 -13.30
N TRP A 97 2.20 7.77 -13.50
CA TRP A 97 0.78 7.46 -13.33
C TRP A 97 0.14 6.94 -14.60
N ALA A 98 0.77 7.14 -15.77
CA ALA A 98 0.25 6.67 -17.03
C ALA A 98 -0.01 5.15 -16.89
N LEU A 99 -1.30 4.80 -16.73
CA LEU A 99 -1.74 3.42 -16.80
C LEU A 99 -1.12 2.85 -18.06
N PRO A 100 -0.57 1.62 -18.04
CA PRO A 100 -0.20 0.95 -19.27
C PRO A 100 -1.42 1.08 -20.17
N HIS A 101 -1.21 1.81 -21.26
CA HIS A 101 -2.25 2.09 -22.22
C HIS A 101 -2.83 0.73 -22.59
N GLN A 102 -4.12 0.71 -22.84
CA GLN A 102 -4.87 -0.46 -23.29
C GLN A 102 -4.48 -0.88 -24.73
N ASP A 103 -3.18 -0.77 -25.06
CA ASP A 103 -2.53 -1.26 -26.26
C ASP A 103 -1.35 -2.13 -25.81
N ALA A 104 -1.60 -3.44 -25.78
CA ALA A 104 -0.67 -4.50 -25.38
C ALA A 104 0.48 -4.72 -26.38
N SER A 105 1.26 -3.69 -26.73
CA SER A 105 2.26 -3.77 -27.80
C SER A 105 3.68 -3.35 -27.43
N HIS A 106 3.95 -2.80 -26.24
CA HIS A 106 5.28 -2.25 -25.94
C HIS A 106 5.90 -2.60 -24.59
N ILE A 107 5.37 -3.57 -23.83
CA ILE A 107 6.12 -4.07 -22.67
C ILE A 107 7.19 -5.08 -23.13
N ALA A 108 8.33 -4.55 -23.59
CA ALA A 108 9.58 -5.29 -23.63
C ALA A 108 10.01 -5.53 -22.17
N HIS A 109 9.48 -6.59 -21.56
CA HIS A 109 10.01 -7.12 -20.31
C HIS A 109 11.43 -7.59 -20.56
N ALA A 110 12.41 -6.91 -19.98
CA ALA A 110 13.70 -7.53 -19.72
C ALA A 110 13.43 -8.77 -18.87
N ALA A 111 13.60 -9.95 -19.47
CA ALA A 111 13.37 -11.23 -18.82
C ALA A 111 14.26 -11.32 -17.56
N PRO A 112 13.73 -11.73 -16.40
CA PRO A 112 14.59 -12.09 -15.29
C PRO A 112 15.43 -13.31 -15.69
N ALA A 113 16.72 -13.26 -15.38
CA ALA A 113 17.63 -14.39 -15.56
C ALA A 113 17.03 -15.64 -14.92
N ALA A 114 16.97 -16.72 -15.70
CA ALA A 114 16.43 -18.01 -15.27
C ALA A 114 17.09 -18.45 -13.95
N LEU A 115 16.27 -18.73 -12.93
CA LEU A 115 16.76 -19.38 -11.72
C LEU A 115 17.31 -20.77 -12.08
N PRO A 116 18.47 -21.19 -11.55
CA PRO A 116 18.97 -22.54 -11.74
C PRO A 116 18.02 -23.54 -11.08
N THR A 117 17.61 -24.54 -11.85
CA THR A 117 16.82 -25.67 -11.37
C THR A 117 17.64 -26.50 -10.39
N ALA A 118 17.11 -26.71 -9.17
CA ALA A 118 17.68 -27.62 -8.20
C ALA A 118 17.67 -29.07 -8.74
N PRO A 119 18.70 -29.89 -8.45
CA PRO A 119 18.70 -31.30 -8.85
C PRO A 119 17.66 -32.09 -8.05
N GLU A 120 16.82 -32.84 -8.78
CA GLU A 120 15.94 -33.87 -8.22
C GLU A 120 16.78 -34.92 -7.49
N ASN A 121 16.45 -35.16 -6.22
CA ASN A 121 17.06 -36.21 -5.41
C ASN A 121 16.10 -37.41 -5.38
N PRO A 122 16.48 -38.61 -5.82
CA PRO A 122 15.58 -39.76 -5.81
C PRO A 122 15.34 -40.24 -4.37
N ALA A 123 14.07 -40.42 -4.03
CA ALA A 123 13.60 -40.97 -2.77
C ALA A 123 14.12 -42.41 -2.57
N ALA A 124 14.52 -42.70 -1.32
CA ALA A 124 14.83 -44.03 -0.82
C ALA A 124 13.55 -44.82 -0.49
#